data_AF-Q3A1B8-F1
#
_entry.id   AF-Q3A1B8-F1
#
_cell.length_a   1.000
_cell.length_b   1.000
_cell.length_c   1.000
_cell.angle_alpha   90.00
_cell.angle_beta   90.00
_cell.angle_gamma   90.00
#
_symmetry.space_group_name_H-M   'P 1'
#
loop_
_entity.id
_entity.type
_entity.pdbx_description
1 polymer ?
#
loop_
_entity_poly.entity_id
_entity_poly.type
_entity_poly.pdbx_seq_one_letter_code
_entity_poly.pdbx_strand_id
1 'polypeptide(L)'
;MKKHIINGEMKIWDVIQDYPETYGIFRQFGYPDIRKGDTAVTSHFMKLRTAAHAYHIDLDKLLEALNDAIAGHDRGACATRH
;
A
#
# COMPACT_ATOMS: atom_id res chain seq x y z
N MET A 1 -14.26 -12.06 -11.01
CA MET A 1 -13.08 -11.22 -11.33
C MET A 1 -13.17 -9.96 -10.48
N LYS A 2 -12.56 -9.95 -9.30
CA LYS A 2 -12.62 -8.77 -8.43
C LYS A 2 -11.51 -7.81 -8.83
N LYS A 3 -11.92 -6.66 -9.34
CA LYS A 3 -11.08 -5.57 -9.82
C LYS A 3 -10.49 -4.86 -8.60
N HIS A 4 -9.42 -5.41 -8.04
CA HIS A 4 -8.71 -4.84 -6.90
C HIS A 4 -7.76 -3.75 -7.40
N ILE A 5 -8.32 -2.62 -7.83
CA ILE A 5 -7.54 -1.43 -8.15
C ILE A 5 -7.46 -0.63 -6.87
N ILE A 6 -6.31 -0.70 -6.17
CA ILE A 6 -6.02 0.28 -5.13
C ILE A 6 -6.08 1.65 -5.79
N ASN A 7 -6.82 2.57 -5.18
CA ASN A 7 -6.95 3.94 -5.65
C ASN A 7 -6.48 4.94 -4.59
N GLY A 8 -6.13 6.15 -5.01
CA GLY A 8 -5.62 7.19 -4.10
C GLY A 8 -6.64 7.70 -3.07
N GLU A 9 -7.90 7.29 -3.17
CA GLU A 9 -8.96 7.67 -2.24
C GLU A 9 -9.10 6.72 -1.06
N MET A 10 -8.56 5.50 -1.19
CA MET A 10 -8.48 4.53 -0.12
C MET A 10 -7.59 5.02 1.01
N LYS A 11 -7.94 4.60 2.22
CA LYS A 11 -7.12 4.83 3.41
C LYS A 11 -5.92 3.89 3.38
N ILE A 12 -4.77 4.39 3.81
CA ILE A 12 -3.56 3.58 3.91
C ILE A 12 -3.81 2.37 4.82
N TRP A 13 -4.54 2.57 5.92
CA TRP A 13 -4.87 1.51 6.87
C TRP A 13 -5.70 0.38 6.26
N ASP A 14 -6.79 0.68 5.53
CA ASP A 14 -7.59 -0.33 4.81
C ASP A 14 -6.68 -1.16 3.89
N VAL A 15 -5.85 -0.49 3.10
CA VAL A 15 -4.95 -1.17 2.15
C VAL A 15 -3.94 -2.08 2.84
N ILE A 16 -3.35 -1.65 3.96
CA ILE A 16 -2.42 -2.48 4.74
C ILE A 16 -3.15 -3.64 5.44
N GLN A 17 -4.41 -3.44 5.87
CA GLN A 17 -5.21 -4.48 6.50
C GLN A 17 -5.62 -5.57 5.50
N ASP A 18 -6.11 -5.16 4.32
CA ASP A 18 -6.49 -6.08 3.23
C ASP A 18 -5.25 -6.73 2.58
N TYR A 19 -4.16 -5.98 2.44
CA TYR A 19 -2.94 -6.41 1.73
C TYR A 19 -1.68 -6.11 2.55
N PRO A 20 -1.32 -6.95 3.54
CA PRO A 20 -0.16 -6.72 4.40
C PRO A 20 1.18 -6.69 3.64
N GLU A 21 1.23 -7.29 2.45
CA GLU A 21 2.36 -7.24 1.52
C GLU A 21 2.70 -5.82 1.03
N THR A 22 1.68 -4.96 0.89
CA THR A 22 1.84 -3.58 0.43
C THR A 22 2.63 -2.73 1.42
N TYR A 23 2.71 -3.15 2.69
CA TYR A 23 3.52 -2.53 3.73
C TYR A 23 4.99 -2.38 3.30
N GLY A 24 5.54 -3.38 2.61
CA GLY A 24 6.91 -3.34 2.11
C GLY A 24 7.12 -2.28 1.03
N ILE A 25 6.10 -2.04 0.20
CA ILE A 25 6.13 -1.00 -0.84
C ILE A 25 6.13 0.38 -0.21
N PHE A 26 5.26 0.65 0.77
CA PHE A 26 5.26 1.93 1.48
C PHE A 26 6.64 2.26 2.06
N ARG A 27 7.28 1.31 2.75
CA ARG A 27 8.64 1.51 3.30
C ARG A 27 9.69 1.78 2.22
N GLN A 28 9.59 1.17 1.04
CA GLN A 28 10.50 1.43 -0.08
C GLN A 28 10.33 2.83 -0.68
N PHE A 29 9.10 3.34 -0.71
CA PHE A 29 8.79 4.70 -1.20
C PHE A 29 9.13 5.81 -0.20
N GLY A 30 9.73 5.48 0.96
CA GLY A 30 10.16 6.48 1.95
C GLY A 30 9.10 6.83 2.97
N TYR A 31 8.03 6.04 3.10
CA TYR A 31 7.10 6.21 4.21
C TYR A 31 7.79 5.89 5.55
N PRO A 32 7.82 6.81 6.52
CA PRO A 32 8.29 6.52 7.86
C PRO A 32 7.40 5.43 8.48
N ASP A 33 7.96 4.60 9.36
CA ASP A 33 7.29 3.41 9.88
C ASP A 33 5.86 3.71 10.36
N ILE A 34 4.90 3.31 9.52
CA ILE A 34 3.46 3.52 9.70
C ILE A 34 2.95 2.73 10.91
N ARG A 35 3.73 1.75 11.39
CA ARG A 35 3.45 0.91 12.55
C ARG A 35 4.09 1.39 13.86
N LYS A 36 4.88 2.48 13.87
CA LYS A 36 5.55 2.96 15.08
C LYS A 36 5.42 4.47 15.26
N GLY A 37 4.85 4.90 16.40
CA GLY A 37 4.77 6.30 16.83
C GLY A 37 3.46 7.01 16.40
N ASP A 38 3.47 8.34 16.46
CA ASP A 38 2.33 9.22 16.12
C ASP A 38 1.86 9.11 14.65
N THR A 39 2.72 8.58 13.78
CA THR A 39 2.43 8.23 12.39
C THR A 39 1.42 7.10 12.24
N ALA A 40 1.30 6.20 13.24
CA ALA A 40 0.31 5.12 13.19
C ALA A 40 -1.11 5.66 13.30
N VAL A 41 -1.34 6.65 14.17
CA VAL A 41 -2.67 7.26 14.36
C VAL A 41 -3.07 8.10 13.14
N THR A 42 -2.14 8.87 12.59
CA THR A 42 -2.41 9.67 11.39
C THR A 42 -2.69 8.79 10.17
N SER A 43 -2.03 7.63 10.05
CA SER A 43 -2.23 6.71 8.92
C SER A 43 -3.57 5.96 8.93
N HIS A 44 -4.25 5.89 10.08
CA HIS A 44 -5.63 5.38 10.16
C HIS A 44 -6.65 6.29 9.46
N PHE A 45 -6.37 7.60 9.38
CA PHE A 45 -7.27 8.58 8.78
C PHE A 45 -6.77 9.14 7.44
N MET A 46 -5.49 8.95 7.12
CA MET A 46 -4.86 9.53 5.93
C MET A 46 -5.15 8.70 4.67
N LYS A 47 -5.63 9.38 3.62
CA LYS A 47 -5.79 8.83 2.27
C LYS A 47 -4.45 8.72 1.57
N LEU A 48 -4.29 7.70 0.72
CA LEU A 48 -3.12 7.47 -0.15
C LEU A 48 -2.69 8.73 -0.94
N ARG A 49 -3.64 9.50 -1.48
CA ARG A 49 -3.33 10.74 -2.21
C ARG A 49 -2.74 11.82 -1.33
N THR A 50 -3.32 12.05 -0.15
CA THR A 50 -2.82 13.07 0.81
C THR A 50 -1.43 12.69 1.29
N ALA A 51 -1.27 11.40 1.53
CA ALA A 51 -0.03 10.75 1.85
C ALA A 51 1.06 11.00 0.80
N ALA A 52 0.81 10.59 -0.44
CA ALA A 52 1.73 10.79 -1.55
C ALA A 52 2.11 12.27 -1.72
N HIS A 53 1.14 13.18 -1.63
CA HIS A 53 1.39 14.62 -1.71
C HIS A 53 2.26 15.15 -0.55
N ALA A 54 2.02 14.71 0.68
CA ALA A 54 2.77 15.17 1.86
C ALA A 54 4.26 14.77 1.81
N TYR A 55 4.55 13.60 1.23
CA TYR A 55 5.91 13.08 1.09
C TYR A 55 6.53 13.32 -0.29
N HIS A 56 5.88 14.13 -1.15
CA HIS A 56 6.31 14.37 -2.53
C HIS A 56 6.55 13.08 -3.35
N ILE A 57 5.75 12.06 -3.06
CA ILE A 57 5.73 10.79 -3.80
C ILE A 57 4.77 10.92 -4.97
N ASP A 58 5.17 10.38 -6.12
CA ASP A 58 4.29 10.27 -7.27
C ASP A 58 3.18 9.24 -6.99
N LEU A 59 1.94 9.73 -6.88
CA LEU A 59 0.79 8.90 -6.53
C LEU A 59 0.57 7.80 -7.57
N ASP A 60 0.75 8.10 -8.86
CA ASP A 60 0.50 7.15 -9.93
C ASP A 60 1.50 5.99 -9.85
N LYS A 61 2.79 6.30 -9.62
CA LYS A 61 3.83 5.30 -9.37
C LYS A 61 3.61 4.47 -8.11
N LEU A 62 3.14 5.09 -7.04
CA LEU A 62 2.80 4.37 -5.81
C LEU A 62 1.64 3.39 -6.06
N LEU A 63 0.57 3.85 -6.72
CA LEU A 63 -0.57 3.00 -7.05
C LEU A 63 -0.16 1.86 -7.99
N GLU A 64 0.66 2.12 -9.00
CA GLU A 64 1.21 1.10 -9.90
C GLU A 64 1.96 0.01 -9.12
N ALA A 65 2.89 0.41 -8.24
CA ALA A 65 3.66 -0.53 -7.42
C ALA A 65 2.79 -1.32 -6.42
N LEU A 66 1.78 -0.69 -5.83
CA LEU A 66 0.84 -1.33 -4.92
C LEU A 66 -0.02 -2.37 -5.64
N ASN A 67 -0.55 -2.02 -6.82
CA ASN A 67 -1.34 -2.92 -7.63
C ASN A 67 -0.50 -4.06 -8.22
N ASP A 68 0.75 -3.79 -8.60
CA ASP A 68 1.70 -4.81 -9.07
C ASP A 68 2.05 -5.81 -7.96
N ALA A 69 2.26 -5.34 -6.73
CA ALA A 69 2.51 -6.21 -5.58
C ALA A 69 1.36 -7.21 -5.38
N ILE A 70 0.10 -6.73 -5.39
CA ILE A 70 -1.09 -7.57 -5.26
C ILE A 70 -1.21 -8.55 -6.45
N ALA A 71 -1.00 -8.06 -7.67
CA ALA A 71 -1.05 -8.90 -8.87
C ALA A 71 0.10 -9.93 -8.94
N GLY A 72 1.23 -9.63 -8.29
CA GLY A 72 2.37 -10.53 -8.11
C GLY A 72 2.12 -11.59 -7.05
N HIS A 73 1.43 -11.24 -5.95
CA HIS A 73 1.07 -12.19 -4.90
C HIS A 73 0.03 -13.22 -5.33
N ASP A 74 -0.96 -12.84 -6.14
CA ASP A 74 -1.89 -13.79 -6.77
C ASP A 74 -1.15 -14.83 -7.62
N ARG A 75 -0.03 -14.44 -8.25
CA ARG A 75 0.86 -15.34 -8.99
C ARG A 75 1.79 -16.16 -8.10
N GLY A 76 2.20 -15.65 -6.94
CA GLY A 76 3.07 -16.33 -5.97
C GLY A 76 2.35 -17.39 -5.12
N ALA A 77 1.05 -17.22 -4.87
CA ALA A 77 0.25 -18.19 -4.10
C ALA A 77 0.06 -19.55 -4.80
N CYS A 78 0.42 -19.65 -6.09
CA CYS A 78 0.38 -20.92 -6.83
C CYS A 78 1.68 -21.75 -6.74
N ALA A 79 2.77 -21.24 -6.16
CA ALA A 79 4.11 -21.85 -6.29
C ALA A 79 4.67 -22.56 -5.04
N THR A 80 3.90 -22.79 -3.98
CA THR A 80 4.37 -23.56 -2.81
C THR A 80 3.43 -24.69 -2.43
N ARG A 81 3.41 -25.72 -3.27
CA ARG A 81 3.09 -27.10 -2.88
C ARG A 81 4.02 -28.03 -3.64
N HIS A 82 5.13 -28.40 -3.01
CA HIS A 82 5.83 -29.66 -3.30
C HIS A 82 6.66 -30.10 -2.09
#